data_AF-A0ABC9E710-F1
#
_entry.id   AF-A0ABC9E710-F1
#
_cell.length_a   1.000
_cell.length_b   1.000
_cell.length_c   1.000
_cell.angle_alpha   90.00
_cell.angle_beta   90.00
_cell.angle_gamma   90.00
#
_symmetry.space_group_name_H-M   'P 1'
#
loop_
_entity.id
_entity.type
_entity.pdbx_description
1 polymer ?
#
loop_
_entity_poly.entity_id
_entity_poly.type
_entity_poly.pdbx_seq_one_letter_code
_entity_poly.pdbx_strand_id
1 'polypeptide(L)'
;MAQAQPRREDDPLQAQQQGDDKAQLDPGLQDLQQPEQAAIRYGHVFAVTGDLAAQPIAPRDAAAMRSAEDSVPGVQVPDGAGGGFSAATAMETAAAYNQAVGAVRAGQASDAAATRGITVTQTAVPGGRVVTEFVAGQVVGQYSVADPPPAAEEDATKITIGEALEATARAGGGRPIDRADAEAIRSAEMSAHGADVAMPGGLGDQARAAARANAQATRDGDKVKIGDVLADATAKLAGDKAAGTEDATRVIQAETFNDAKAHARAGGVGAAVTTAARLNEDNNLGDA
;
A
#
# COMPACT_ATOMS: atom_id res chain seq x y z
N MET A 1 62.84 -15.60 -45.05
CA MET A 1 63.04 -14.61 -46.14
C MET A 1 61.98 -14.94 -47.20
N ALA A 2 60.99 -14.06 -47.39
CA ALA A 2 60.92 -13.08 -48.49
C ALA A 2 60.46 -13.80 -49.80
N GLN A 3 59.53 -13.34 -50.64
CA GLN A 3 59.31 -12.02 -51.25
C GLN A 3 58.04 -12.18 -52.15
N ALA A 4 57.10 -11.23 -52.22
CA ALA A 4 57.08 -9.97 -53.00
C ALA A 4 56.49 -10.10 -54.43
N GLN A 5 55.55 -9.18 -54.73
CA GLN A 5 54.85 -8.91 -56.01
C GLN A 5 55.75 -8.14 -57.01
N PRO A 6 55.31 -7.93 -58.28
CA PRO A 6 54.88 -6.58 -58.75
C PRO A 6 53.73 -6.63 -59.80
N ARG A 7 52.78 -5.68 -60.00
CA ARG A 7 52.77 -4.27 -60.54
C ARG A 7 53.45 -4.12 -61.92
N ARG A 8 52.98 -3.40 -62.96
CA ARG A 8 52.05 -2.27 -63.24
C ARG A 8 51.47 -2.44 -64.68
N GLU A 9 50.48 -1.67 -65.18
CA GLU A 9 50.65 -0.36 -65.85
C GLU A 9 49.30 0.36 -66.06
N ASP A 10 49.37 1.69 -65.88
CA ASP A 10 48.33 2.72 -65.97
C ASP A 10 48.31 3.39 -67.35
N ASP A 11 47.09 3.73 -67.84
CA ASP A 11 46.60 4.96 -68.52
C ASP A 11 47.44 5.69 -69.63
N PRO A 12 46.83 6.35 -70.64
CA PRO A 12 46.12 7.62 -70.36
C PRO A 12 45.02 8.16 -71.33
N LEU A 13 44.18 9.06 -70.78
CA LEU A 13 43.52 10.26 -71.36
C LEU A 13 42.25 10.13 -72.26
N GLN A 14 41.09 10.60 -71.76
CA GLN A 14 40.44 11.86 -72.23
C GLN A 14 39.08 12.16 -71.55
N ALA A 15 39.07 13.31 -70.86
CA ALA A 15 38.05 14.37 -70.83
C ALA A 15 36.54 14.06 -70.65
N GLN A 16 36.02 14.56 -69.52
CA GLN A 16 34.79 15.37 -69.42
C GLN A 16 33.47 14.78 -69.95
N GLN A 17 32.74 14.11 -69.07
CA GLN A 17 31.27 14.23 -69.01
C GLN A 17 30.86 14.44 -67.54
N GLN A 18 30.58 15.70 -67.22
CA GLN A 18 29.86 16.14 -66.02
C GLN A 18 28.36 15.99 -66.26
N GLY A 19 27.65 15.52 -65.23
CA GLY A 19 26.22 15.79 -65.06
C GLY A 19 25.32 14.55 -65.09
N ASP A 20 24.49 14.48 -64.04
CA ASP A 20 23.24 13.70 -63.97
C ASP A 20 23.31 12.28 -63.40
N ASP A 21 23.70 12.24 -62.13
CA ASP A 21 23.28 11.25 -61.15
C ASP A 21 21.75 11.37 -60.93
N LYS A 22 20.96 10.86 -61.89
CA LYS A 22 19.51 10.74 -61.73
C LYS A 22 19.18 9.46 -60.98
N ALA A 23 19.16 9.61 -59.66
CA ALA A 23 18.27 8.88 -58.78
C ALA A 23 16.84 8.93 -59.37
N GLN A 24 16.40 7.81 -59.92
CA GLN A 24 14.99 7.57 -60.22
C GLN A 24 14.55 6.40 -59.34
N LEU A 25 14.53 6.69 -58.03
CA LEU A 25 13.78 5.94 -57.03
C LEU A 25 12.34 6.43 -57.12
N ASP A 26 11.43 5.49 -57.29
CA ASP A 26 9.98 5.66 -57.32
C ASP A 26 9.48 6.60 -56.19
N PRO A 27 8.79 7.71 -56.50
CA PRO A 27 8.18 8.58 -55.50
C PRO A 27 6.78 8.03 -55.18
N GLY A 28 6.71 7.04 -54.31
CA GLY A 28 5.44 6.45 -53.91
C GLY A 28 5.57 5.72 -52.58
N LEU A 29 5.00 6.32 -51.53
CA LEU A 29 4.92 5.83 -50.13
C LEU A 29 6.07 6.25 -49.19
N GLN A 30 6.50 7.51 -49.28
CA GLN A 30 6.98 8.25 -48.11
C GLN A 30 5.84 9.07 -47.52
N ASP A 31 4.83 8.39 -46.98
CA ASP A 31 4.03 8.84 -45.84
C ASP A 31 2.97 7.79 -45.53
N LEU A 32 3.20 6.98 -44.49
CA LEU A 32 2.20 6.44 -43.58
C LEU A 32 2.95 6.05 -42.28
N GLN A 33 3.26 7.08 -41.48
CA GLN A 33 3.16 7.15 -40.01
C GLN A 33 3.80 5.97 -39.21
N GLN A 34 5.00 6.16 -38.65
CA GLN A 34 5.28 6.48 -37.23
C GLN A 34 4.65 5.50 -36.21
N PRO A 35 5.41 5.04 -35.18
CA PRO A 35 5.02 3.93 -34.30
C PRO A 35 3.82 4.29 -33.41
N GLU A 36 2.60 4.14 -33.93
CA GLU A 36 1.35 4.30 -33.18
C GLU A 36 1.16 3.29 -32.03
N GLN A 37 2.08 2.33 -31.88
CA GLN A 37 1.96 1.17 -30.99
C GLN A 37 2.82 1.20 -29.71
N ALA A 38 3.59 2.27 -29.44
CA ALA A 38 4.53 2.25 -28.31
C ALA A 38 3.98 2.78 -26.97
N ALA A 39 2.93 3.61 -26.97
CA ALA A 39 2.47 4.25 -25.74
C ALA A 39 1.16 3.64 -25.22
N ILE A 40 1.11 3.35 -23.92
CA ILE A 40 -0.12 3.02 -23.19
C ILE A 40 -0.91 4.31 -23.01
N ARG A 41 -2.09 4.37 -23.63
CA ARG A 41 -3.01 5.51 -23.62
C ARG A 41 -4.08 5.30 -22.56
N TYR A 42 -4.78 6.37 -22.17
CA TYR A 42 -5.89 6.25 -21.22
C TYR A 42 -6.97 5.27 -21.68
N GLY A 43 -7.31 5.27 -22.98
CA GLY A 43 -8.32 4.35 -23.53
C GLY A 43 -7.90 2.87 -23.52
N HIS A 44 -6.62 2.55 -23.28
CA HIS A 44 -6.16 1.17 -23.11
C HIS A 44 -6.41 0.66 -21.68
N VAL A 45 -6.46 1.57 -20.70
CA VAL A 45 -6.52 1.24 -19.26
C VAL A 45 -7.91 1.50 -18.69
N PHE A 46 -8.58 2.54 -19.16
CA PHE A 46 -9.85 3.03 -18.63
C PHE A 46 -10.90 3.12 -19.74
N ALA A 47 -12.16 2.93 -19.38
CA ALA A 47 -13.30 3.07 -20.27
C ALA A 47 -13.64 4.57 -20.55
N VAL A 48 -12.67 5.31 -21.08
CA VAL A 48 -12.78 6.72 -21.45
C VAL A 48 -12.84 6.89 -22.97
N THR A 49 -13.34 8.02 -23.43
CA THR A 49 -13.53 8.31 -24.86
C THR A 49 -12.96 9.68 -25.27
N GLY A 50 -12.95 9.95 -26.57
CA GLY A 50 -12.51 11.24 -27.13
C GLY A 50 -11.01 11.51 -26.93
N ASP A 51 -10.65 12.78 -26.82
CA ASP A 51 -9.25 13.23 -26.76
C ASP A 51 -8.45 12.56 -25.64
N LEU A 52 -9.07 12.36 -24.47
CA LEU A 52 -8.41 11.71 -23.34
C LEU A 52 -7.99 10.28 -23.69
N ALA A 53 -8.87 9.51 -24.34
CA ALA A 53 -8.60 8.11 -24.70
C ALA A 53 -7.39 7.96 -25.64
N ALA A 54 -7.13 8.97 -26.48
CA ALA A 54 -6.02 8.98 -27.43
C ALA A 54 -4.69 9.45 -26.81
N GLN A 55 -4.70 10.07 -25.62
CA GLN A 55 -3.50 10.60 -24.99
C GLN A 55 -2.72 9.52 -24.21
N PRO A 56 -1.38 9.53 -24.28
CA PRO A 56 -0.55 8.65 -23.45
C PRO A 56 -0.68 9.05 -21.98
N ILE A 57 -0.67 8.06 -21.09
CA ILE A 57 -0.64 8.33 -19.65
C ILE A 57 0.73 8.90 -19.28
N ALA A 58 0.74 10.12 -18.72
CA ALA A 58 1.96 10.86 -18.42
C ALA A 58 2.34 10.80 -16.92
N PRO A 59 3.64 10.96 -16.57
CA PRO A 59 4.10 10.81 -15.19
C PRO A 59 3.51 11.83 -14.22
N ARG A 60 3.32 13.09 -14.66
CA ARG A 60 2.68 14.11 -13.82
C ARG A 60 1.22 13.80 -13.54
N ASP A 61 0.53 13.20 -14.50
CA ASP A 61 -0.87 12.84 -14.34
C ASP A 61 -1.01 11.70 -13.34
N ALA A 62 -0.12 10.70 -13.39
CA ALA A 62 -0.06 9.60 -12.43
C ALA A 62 0.21 10.13 -11.00
N ALA A 63 1.21 11.00 -10.84
CA ALA A 63 1.51 11.63 -9.55
C ALA A 63 0.35 12.50 -9.03
N ALA A 64 -0.35 13.22 -9.92
CA ALA A 64 -1.51 14.02 -9.56
C ALA A 64 -2.70 13.14 -9.15
N MET A 65 -2.92 12.00 -9.80
CA MET A 65 -3.92 11.02 -9.38
C MET A 65 -3.60 10.46 -7.99
N ARG A 66 -2.35 10.06 -7.75
CA ARG A 66 -1.90 9.59 -6.43
C ARG A 66 -2.15 10.63 -5.35
N SER A 67 -1.77 11.89 -5.63
CA SER A 67 -2.00 13.02 -4.72
C SER A 67 -3.49 13.27 -4.48
N ALA A 68 -4.32 13.11 -5.51
CA ALA A 68 -5.76 13.26 -5.40
C ALA A 68 -6.37 12.13 -4.55
N GLU A 69 -5.97 10.88 -4.74
CA GLU A 69 -6.37 9.74 -3.89
C GLU A 69 -5.95 9.98 -2.42
N ASP A 70 -4.71 10.40 -2.17
CA ASP A 70 -4.19 10.65 -0.81
C ASP A 70 -4.87 11.85 -0.12
N SER A 71 -5.38 12.81 -0.88
CA SER A 71 -6.06 13.99 -0.33
C SER A 71 -7.46 13.69 0.22
N VAL A 72 -8.02 12.51 -0.09
CA VAL A 72 -9.38 12.14 0.31
C VAL A 72 -9.34 11.24 1.56
N PRO A 73 -9.82 11.72 2.72
CA PRO A 73 -9.74 10.96 3.97
C PRO A 73 -10.51 9.64 3.93
N GLY A 74 -9.91 8.58 4.49
CA GLY A 74 -10.57 7.28 4.69
C GLY A 74 -10.73 6.42 3.43
N VAL A 75 -10.00 6.72 2.35
CA VAL A 75 -9.76 5.79 1.24
C VAL A 75 -8.43 5.07 1.50
N GLN A 76 -8.42 4.13 2.44
CA GLN A 76 -7.42 3.07 2.37
C GLN A 76 -8.01 2.04 1.40
N VAL A 77 -7.51 2.01 0.16
CA VAL A 77 -7.85 0.95 -0.79
C VAL A 77 -7.54 -0.37 -0.08
N PRO A 78 -8.52 -1.25 0.15
CA PRO A 78 -8.24 -2.50 0.85
C PRO A 78 -7.31 -3.36 -0.02
N ASP A 79 -6.07 -3.55 0.42
CA ASP A 79 -5.12 -4.47 -0.22
C ASP A 79 -5.61 -5.93 -0.19
N GLY A 80 -6.66 -6.23 0.60
CA GLY A 80 -7.17 -7.57 0.82
C GLY A 80 -8.69 -7.65 0.70
N ALA A 81 -9.18 -7.80 -0.53
CA ALA A 81 -10.27 -8.71 -0.93
C ALA A 81 -10.89 -8.19 -2.24
N GLY A 82 -10.32 -8.62 -3.38
CA GLY A 82 -10.99 -8.47 -4.68
C GLY A 82 -10.60 -7.24 -5.51
N GLY A 83 -9.30 -7.02 -5.73
CA GLY A 83 -8.76 -6.52 -6.99
C GLY A 83 -9.43 -5.30 -7.63
N GLY A 84 -9.46 -4.16 -6.92
CA GLY A 84 -9.57 -2.85 -7.57
C GLY A 84 -8.18 -2.23 -7.64
N PHE A 85 -7.51 -2.29 -8.80
CA PHE A 85 -6.30 -1.50 -9.02
C PHE A 85 -6.69 -0.01 -8.92
N SER A 86 -6.17 0.74 -7.95
CA SER A 86 -6.43 2.18 -7.89
C SER A 86 -6.02 2.84 -9.22
N ALA A 87 -6.75 3.87 -9.67
CA ALA A 87 -6.41 4.53 -10.93
C ALA A 87 -4.97 5.05 -10.90
N ALA A 88 -4.48 5.53 -9.75
CA ALA A 88 -3.08 5.92 -9.60
C ALA A 88 -2.11 4.78 -9.92
N THR A 89 -2.31 3.58 -9.36
CA THR A 89 -1.40 2.43 -9.58
C THR A 89 -1.34 2.04 -11.06
N ALA A 90 -2.50 2.01 -11.72
CA ALA A 90 -2.59 1.71 -13.15
C ALA A 90 -1.90 2.82 -13.98
N MET A 91 -2.10 4.08 -13.61
CA MET A 91 -1.47 5.22 -14.27
C MET A 91 0.04 5.28 -14.07
N GLU A 92 0.53 4.97 -12.87
CA GLU A 92 1.97 4.93 -12.54
C GLU A 92 2.68 3.84 -13.35
N THR A 93 2.08 2.65 -13.42
CA THR A 93 2.62 1.54 -14.22
C THR A 93 2.68 1.91 -15.71
N ALA A 94 1.60 2.48 -16.25
CA ALA A 94 1.55 2.91 -17.64
C ALA A 94 2.52 4.06 -17.95
N ALA A 95 2.61 5.05 -17.06
CA ALA A 95 3.52 6.18 -17.20
C ALA A 95 4.98 5.73 -17.15
N ALA A 96 5.34 4.83 -16.23
CA ALA A 96 6.69 4.28 -16.12
C ALA A 96 7.09 3.54 -17.41
N TYR A 97 6.19 2.73 -17.97
CA TYR A 97 6.41 2.09 -19.26
C TYR A 97 6.57 3.12 -20.38
N ASN A 98 5.66 4.09 -20.49
CA ASN A 98 5.71 5.14 -21.51
C ASN A 98 7.00 5.97 -21.45
N GLN A 99 7.53 6.22 -20.25
CA GLN A 99 8.84 6.87 -20.08
C GLN A 99 9.98 5.99 -20.55
N ALA A 100 9.96 4.69 -20.19
CA ALA A 100 11.02 3.75 -20.53
C ALA A 100 11.15 3.55 -22.05
N VAL A 101 10.04 3.57 -22.79
CA VAL A 101 10.02 3.48 -24.26
C VAL A 101 10.18 4.83 -24.96
N GLY A 102 10.36 5.92 -24.20
CA GLY A 102 10.56 7.27 -24.73
C GLY A 102 9.31 7.93 -25.33
N ALA A 103 8.12 7.38 -25.09
CA ALA A 103 6.86 7.94 -25.55
C ALA A 103 6.45 9.22 -24.79
N VAL A 104 6.89 9.37 -23.54
CA VAL A 104 6.66 10.57 -22.73
C VAL A 104 7.93 10.99 -21.96
N ARG A 105 8.04 12.29 -21.65
CA ARG A 105 9.15 12.82 -20.82
C ARG A 105 8.81 12.75 -19.33
N ALA A 106 9.83 12.72 -18.48
CA ALA A 106 9.66 12.62 -17.02
C ALA A 106 8.83 13.75 -16.38
N GLY A 107 8.85 14.95 -16.96
CA GLY A 107 8.04 16.09 -16.51
C GLY A 107 6.77 16.33 -17.32
N GLN A 108 6.36 15.40 -18.18
CA GLN A 108 5.20 15.57 -19.06
C GLN A 108 3.89 15.40 -18.28
N ALA A 109 2.90 16.22 -18.64
CA ALA A 109 1.49 16.06 -18.30
C ALA A 109 0.70 15.91 -19.61
N SER A 110 -0.46 15.26 -19.57
CA SER A 110 -1.37 15.26 -20.72
C SER A 110 -2.17 16.56 -20.79
N ASP A 111 -2.48 17.01 -22.01
CA ASP A 111 -3.20 18.28 -22.21
C ASP A 111 -4.62 18.23 -21.62
N ALA A 112 -5.28 17.06 -21.71
CA ALA A 112 -6.62 16.87 -21.17
C ALA A 112 -6.62 16.97 -19.64
N ALA A 113 -5.69 16.29 -18.96
CA ALA A 113 -5.56 16.37 -17.50
C ALA A 113 -5.09 17.76 -17.04
N ALA A 114 -4.17 18.40 -17.77
CA ALA A 114 -3.69 19.75 -17.44
C ALA A 114 -4.80 20.82 -17.56
N THR A 115 -5.70 20.67 -18.53
CA THR A 115 -6.78 21.65 -18.79
C THR A 115 -7.97 21.44 -17.87
N ARG A 116 -8.40 20.18 -17.70
CA ARG A 116 -9.66 19.84 -17.02
C ARG A 116 -9.46 19.21 -15.63
N GLY A 117 -8.22 18.98 -15.23
CA GLY A 117 -7.85 18.49 -13.91
C GLY A 117 -8.01 16.99 -13.71
N ILE A 118 -7.49 16.56 -12.58
CA ILE A 118 -7.65 15.23 -11.99
C ILE A 118 -8.30 15.43 -10.62
N THR A 119 -9.32 14.65 -10.31
CA THR A 119 -10.10 14.83 -9.06
C THR A 119 -10.62 13.49 -8.59
N VAL A 120 -10.69 13.33 -7.27
CA VAL A 120 -11.36 12.22 -6.62
C VAL A 120 -12.48 12.80 -5.77
N THR A 121 -13.69 12.27 -5.92
CA THR A 121 -14.87 12.71 -5.14
C THR A 121 -15.41 11.55 -4.33
N GLN A 122 -15.96 11.87 -3.15
CA GLN A 122 -16.75 10.93 -2.36
C GLN A 122 -18.21 11.37 -2.30
N THR A 123 -19.11 10.42 -2.50
CA THR A 123 -20.54 10.62 -2.25
C THR A 123 -20.97 9.69 -1.13
N ALA A 124 -21.49 10.26 -0.04
CA ALA A 124 -22.06 9.48 1.06
C ALA A 124 -23.29 8.70 0.57
N VAL A 125 -23.35 7.42 0.93
CA VAL A 125 -24.49 6.52 0.67
C VAL A 125 -24.84 5.80 1.99
N PRO A 126 -26.06 5.26 2.15
CA PRO A 126 -26.37 4.47 3.34
C PRO A 126 -25.35 3.33 3.55
N GLY A 127 -24.67 3.33 4.70
CA GLY A 127 -23.67 2.32 5.05
C GLY A 127 -22.28 2.51 4.43
N GLY A 128 -22.00 3.65 3.79
CA GLY A 128 -20.68 3.91 3.25
C GLY A 128 -20.56 5.12 2.35
N ARG A 129 -19.61 5.05 1.43
CA ARG A 129 -19.29 6.12 0.50
C ARG A 129 -18.91 5.52 -0.84
N VAL A 130 -19.36 6.15 -1.90
CA VAL A 130 -18.92 5.84 -3.26
C VAL A 130 -17.79 6.80 -3.60
N VAL A 131 -16.59 6.25 -3.82
CA VAL A 131 -15.44 6.97 -4.32
C VAL A 131 -15.50 6.95 -5.85
N THR A 132 -15.33 8.10 -6.48
CA THR A 132 -15.27 8.24 -7.94
C THR A 132 -14.05 9.05 -8.32
N GLU A 133 -13.22 8.48 -9.19
CA GLU A 133 -11.95 9.03 -9.66
C GLU A 133 -12.13 9.56 -11.08
N PHE A 134 -11.65 10.78 -11.34
CA PHE A 134 -11.84 11.48 -12.60
C PHE A 134 -10.52 11.95 -13.21
N VAL A 135 -10.41 11.79 -14.52
CA VAL A 135 -9.40 12.46 -15.34
C VAL A 135 -10.10 13.24 -16.44
N ALA A 136 -9.81 14.53 -16.53
CA ALA A 136 -10.40 15.43 -17.53
C ALA A 136 -11.95 15.38 -17.59
N GLY A 137 -12.59 15.19 -16.42
CA GLY A 137 -14.04 15.09 -16.27
C GLY A 137 -14.66 13.74 -16.63
N GLN A 138 -13.86 12.72 -16.98
CA GLN A 138 -14.33 11.36 -17.25
C GLN A 138 -13.97 10.43 -16.08
N VAL A 139 -14.89 9.52 -15.75
CA VAL A 139 -14.69 8.52 -14.69
C VAL A 139 -13.63 7.50 -15.14
N VAL A 140 -12.59 7.33 -14.34
CA VAL A 140 -11.54 6.32 -14.55
C VAL A 140 -11.59 5.21 -13.50
N GLY A 141 -12.24 5.45 -12.36
CA GLY A 141 -12.46 4.47 -11.30
C GLY A 141 -13.69 4.82 -10.48
N GLN A 142 -14.44 3.80 -10.05
CA GLN A 142 -15.55 3.96 -9.12
C GLN A 142 -15.69 2.72 -8.25
N TYR A 143 -15.72 2.90 -6.92
CA TYR A 143 -15.87 1.81 -5.97
C TYR A 143 -16.57 2.27 -4.69
N SER A 144 -17.20 1.32 -4.02
CA SER A 144 -17.84 1.55 -2.73
C SER A 144 -16.87 1.22 -1.61
N VAL A 145 -16.73 2.16 -0.68
CA VAL A 145 -16.05 1.97 0.59
C VAL A 145 -17.14 1.87 1.64
N ALA A 146 -17.25 0.73 2.32
CA ALA A 146 -18.11 0.65 3.49
C ALA A 146 -17.59 1.66 4.52
N ASP A 147 -18.49 2.42 5.13
CA ASP A 147 -18.06 3.15 6.31
C ASP A 147 -17.59 2.11 7.32
N PRO A 148 -16.51 2.38 8.07
CA PRO A 148 -16.24 1.56 9.23
C PRO A 148 -17.57 1.50 10.01
N PRO A 149 -17.97 0.32 10.52
CA PRO A 149 -19.12 0.26 11.39
C PRO A 149 -18.97 1.43 12.37
N PRO A 150 -20.05 2.19 12.67
CA PRO A 150 -19.94 3.21 13.70
C PRO A 150 -19.20 2.52 14.83
N ALA A 151 -18.07 3.09 15.26
CA ALA A 151 -17.42 2.63 16.48
C ALA A 151 -18.62 2.44 17.39
N ALA A 152 -18.84 1.20 17.84
CA ALA A 152 -19.96 0.96 18.74
C ALA A 152 -19.88 2.13 19.72
N GLU A 153 -21.01 2.74 20.06
CA GLU A 153 -21.00 3.52 21.29
C GLU A 153 -20.66 2.49 22.36
N GLU A 154 -19.35 2.24 22.49
CA GLU A 154 -18.71 1.53 23.54
C GLU A 154 -18.91 2.52 24.65
N ASP A 155 -20.06 2.31 25.30
CA ASP A 155 -20.30 2.66 26.67
C ASP A 155 -18.96 3.02 27.30
N ALA A 156 -18.66 4.32 27.38
CA ALA A 156 -17.32 4.83 27.67
C ALA A 156 -16.83 4.44 29.09
N THR A 157 -17.64 3.64 29.78
CA THR A 157 -17.39 2.95 31.04
C THR A 157 -16.71 1.59 30.87
N LYS A 158 -16.71 1.02 29.65
CA LYS A 158 -16.12 -0.28 29.32
C LYS A 158 -14.66 -0.14 28.99
N ILE A 159 -13.87 -1.07 29.51
CA ILE A 159 -12.43 -1.14 29.34
C ILE A 159 -12.12 -1.80 28.00
N THR A 160 -11.36 -1.12 27.15
CA THR A 160 -10.97 -1.64 25.83
C THR A 160 -9.78 -2.59 25.89
N ILE A 161 -9.53 -3.31 24.78
CA ILE A 161 -8.35 -4.17 24.64
C ILE A 161 -7.08 -3.30 24.65
N GLY A 162 -7.08 -2.14 23.98
CA GLY A 162 -5.97 -1.19 24.02
C GLY A 162 -5.67 -0.67 25.42
N GLU A 163 -6.69 -0.33 26.21
CA GLU A 163 -6.51 0.08 27.60
C GLU A 163 -5.90 -1.03 28.47
N ALA A 164 -6.32 -2.29 28.25
CA ALA A 164 -5.73 -3.45 28.92
C ALA A 164 -4.24 -3.65 28.54
N LEU A 165 -3.88 -3.40 27.28
CA LEU A 165 -2.49 -3.45 26.83
C LEU A 165 -1.64 -2.33 27.43
N GLU A 166 -2.16 -1.11 27.51
CA GLU A 166 -1.47 0.00 28.20
C GLU A 166 -1.32 -0.26 29.69
N ALA A 167 -2.32 -0.86 30.33
CA ALA A 167 -2.20 -1.29 31.73
C ALA A 167 -1.08 -2.33 31.90
N THR A 168 -0.91 -3.23 30.92
CA THR A 168 0.21 -4.19 30.89
C THR A 168 1.56 -3.46 30.74
N ALA A 169 1.64 -2.44 29.90
CA ALA A 169 2.82 -1.58 29.79
C ALA A 169 3.18 -0.91 31.13
N ARG A 170 2.19 -0.44 31.90
CA ARG A 170 2.44 0.21 33.20
C ARG A 170 2.82 -0.79 34.30
N ALA A 171 2.17 -1.95 34.34
CA ALA A 171 2.37 -2.94 35.39
C ALA A 171 3.62 -3.81 35.19
N GLY A 172 3.97 -4.12 33.94
CA GLY A 172 5.02 -5.07 33.58
C GLY A 172 5.97 -4.59 32.48
N GLY A 173 5.90 -3.31 32.09
CA GLY A 173 6.60 -2.79 30.90
C GLY A 173 8.12 -2.82 30.96
N GLY A 174 8.73 -3.02 32.14
CA GLY A 174 10.18 -3.15 32.29
C GLY A 174 10.77 -4.47 31.75
N ARG A 175 9.92 -5.45 31.49
CA ARG A 175 10.32 -6.80 31.07
C ARG A 175 10.59 -6.84 29.55
N PRO A 176 11.68 -7.48 29.09
CA PRO A 176 11.90 -7.75 27.68
C PRO A 176 10.75 -8.54 27.05
N ILE A 177 10.40 -8.20 25.82
CA ILE A 177 9.42 -8.97 25.03
C ILE A 177 10.04 -10.30 24.62
N ASP A 178 9.29 -11.38 24.81
CA ASP A 178 9.60 -12.69 24.23
C ASP A 178 8.57 -13.15 23.19
N ARG A 179 8.73 -14.38 22.69
CA ARG A 179 7.86 -14.94 21.65
C ARG A 179 6.42 -15.12 22.12
N ALA A 180 6.20 -15.52 23.37
CA ALA A 180 4.85 -15.73 23.90
C ALA A 180 4.14 -14.39 24.03
N ASP A 181 4.85 -13.37 24.54
CA ASP A 181 4.33 -12.01 24.62
C ASP A 181 3.96 -11.48 23.23
N ALA A 182 4.80 -11.70 22.20
CA ALA A 182 4.53 -11.25 20.84
C ALA A 182 3.25 -11.87 20.22
N GLU A 183 3.02 -13.16 20.42
CA GLU A 183 1.81 -13.82 19.90
C GLU A 183 0.55 -13.43 20.69
N ALA A 184 0.68 -13.20 22.00
CA ALA A 184 -0.41 -12.66 22.81
C ALA A 184 -0.81 -11.24 22.35
N ILE A 185 0.17 -10.36 22.11
CA ILE A 185 -0.06 -9.00 21.59
C ILE A 185 -0.72 -9.05 20.21
N ARG A 186 -0.23 -9.91 19.32
CA ARG A 186 -0.84 -10.10 18.00
C ARG A 186 -2.28 -10.59 18.11
N SER A 187 -2.56 -11.54 19.01
CA SER A 187 -3.93 -12.00 19.24
C SER A 187 -4.82 -10.91 19.81
N ALA A 188 -4.29 -10.06 20.70
CA ALA A 188 -5.03 -8.92 21.25
C ALA A 188 -5.36 -7.90 20.15
N GLU A 189 -4.41 -7.59 19.27
CA GLU A 189 -4.63 -6.72 18.11
C GLU A 189 -5.71 -7.25 17.16
N MET A 190 -5.65 -8.53 16.79
CA MET A 190 -6.68 -9.18 15.95
C MET A 190 -8.07 -9.12 16.61
N SER A 191 -8.12 -9.39 17.91
CA SER A 191 -9.36 -9.29 18.70
C SER A 191 -9.88 -7.86 18.75
N ALA A 192 -9.00 -6.87 18.96
CA ALA A 192 -9.34 -5.44 19.02
C ALA A 192 -9.97 -4.97 17.71
N HIS A 193 -9.37 -5.32 16.58
CA HIS A 193 -9.87 -4.96 15.25
C HIS A 193 -11.14 -5.75 14.83
N GLY A 194 -11.43 -6.87 15.50
CA GLY A 194 -12.53 -7.77 15.11
C GLY A 194 -12.28 -8.53 13.81
N ALA A 195 -11.01 -8.71 13.42
CA ALA A 195 -10.60 -9.41 12.21
C ALA A 195 -9.67 -10.60 12.51
N ASP A 196 -9.63 -11.57 11.61
CA ASP A 196 -8.75 -12.75 11.72
C ASP A 196 -7.30 -12.46 11.26
N VAL A 197 -6.99 -11.23 10.87
CA VAL A 197 -5.69 -10.81 10.34
C VAL A 197 -5.20 -9.59 11.11
N ALA A 198 -3.93 -9.61 11.51
CA ALA A 198 -3.27 -8.47 12.15
C ALA A 198 -2.89 -7.40 11.12
N MET A 199 -2.83 -6.14 11.54
CA MET A 199 -2.51 -5.04 10.63
C MET A 199 -1.02 -5.08 10.28
N PRO A 200 -0.63 -4.93 8.99
CA PRO A 200 0.77 -4.81 8.61
C PRO A 200 1.46 -3.67 9.38
N GLY A 201 2.54 -3.99 10.10
CA GLY A 201 3.27 -3.00 10.90
C GLY A 201 2.61 -2.61 12.24
N GLY A 202 1.52 -3.29 12.62
CA GLY A 202 0.82 -3.12 13.89
C GLY A 202 1.63 -3.61 15.11
N LEU A 203 0.98 -3.59 16.28
CA LEU A 203 1.61 -3.93 17.56
C LEU A 203 2.17 -5.36 17.60
N GLY A 204 1.47 -6.33 17.01
CA GLY A 204 1.89 -7.72 16.91
C GLY A 204 3.14 -7.90 16.06
N ASP A 205 3.24 -7.17 14.94
CA ASP A 205 4.44 -7.17 14.10
C ASP A 205 5.64 -6.53 14.79
N GLN A 206 5.41 -5.40 15.47
CA GLN A 206 6.42 -4.72 16.29
C GLN A 206 6.92 -5.63 17.42
N ALA A 207 6.01 -6.28 18.15
CA ALA A 207 6.35 -7.20 19.22
C ALA A 207 7.13 -8.42 18.71
N ARG A 208 6.76 -8.97 17.54
CA ARG A 208 7.49 -10.08 16.91
C ARG A 208 8.88 -9.70 16.46
N ALA A 209 9.05 -8.50 15.89
CA ALA A 209 10.36 -7.96 15.55
C ALA A 209 11.22 -7.76 16.81
N ALA A 210 10.64 -7.17 17.85
CA ALA A 210 11.26 -7.00 19.17
C ALA A 210 11.70 -8.33 19.78
N ALA A 211 10.83 -9.35 19.81
CA ALA A 211 11.15 -10.68 20.32
C ALA A 211 12.34 -11.33 19.58
N ARG A 212 12.38 -11.20 18.24
CA ARG A 212 13.48 -11.70 17.42
C ARG A 212 14.80 -10.98 17.71
N ALA A 213 14.75 -9.65 17.86
CA ALA A 213 15.90 -8.85 18.22
C ALA A 213 16.41 -9.19 19.63
N ASN A 214 15.50 -9.31 20.60
CA ASN A 214 15.81 -9.66 21.99
C ASN A 214 16.44 -11.04 22.14
N ALA A 215 16.05 -12.00 21.31
CA ALA A 215 16.66 -13.32 21.28
C ALA A 215 18.12 -13.30 20.80
N GLN A 216 18.52 -12.28 20.04
CA GLN A 216 19.88 -12.10 19.53
C GLN A 216 20.70 -11.11 20.39
N ALA A 217 20.04 -10.32 21.24
CA ALA A 217 20.69 -9.34 22.09
C ALA A 217 21.52 -10.01 23.19
N THR A 218 22.78 -9.58 23.33
CA THR A 218 23.72 -10.10 24.34
C THR A 218 23.67 -9.35 25.67
N ARG A 219 23.05 -8.17 25.70
CA ARG A 219 22.88 -7.33 26.89
C ARG A 219 21.40 -7.09 27.17
N ASP A 220 21.00 -7.22 28.43
CA ASP A 220 19.60 -7.00 28.83
C ASP A 220 19.13 -5.54 28.67
N GLY A 221 20.07 -4.58 28.67
CA GLY A 221 19.77 -3.17 28.43
C GLY A 221 19.39 -2.84 26.99
N ASP A 222 19.81 -3.67 26.02
CA ASP A 222 19.54 -3.46 24.59
C ASP A 222 18.21 -4.11 24.17
N LYS A 223 17.56 -4.82 25.09
CA LYS A 223 16.31 -5.53 24.81
C LYS A 223 15.12 -4.57 24.84
N VAL A 224 14.31 -4.65 23.79
CA VAL A 224 13.02 -3.95 23.68
C VAL A 224 12.06 -4.54 24.69
N LYS A 225 11.40 -3.69 25.47
CA LYS A 225 10.56 -4.08 26.58
C LYS A 225 9.09 -3.99 26.21
N ILE A 226 8.24 -4.65 27.00
CA ILE A 226 6.78 -4.65 26.81
C ILE A 226 6.23 -3.21 26.78
N GLY A 227 6.77 -2.34 27.63
CA GLY A 227 6.35 -0.94 27.69
C GLY A 227 6.68 -0.15 26.43
N ASP A 228 7.78 -0.49 25.73
CA ASP A 228 8.21 0.22 24.52
C ASP A 228 7.25 -0.04 23.35
N VAL A 229 6.69 -1.24 23.26
CA VAL A 229 5.73 -1.61 22.21
C VAL A 229 4.31 -1.20 22.57
N LEU A 230 3.87 -1.50 23.80
CA LEU A 230 2.49 -1.31 24.25
C LEU A 230 2.18 0.10 24.77
N ALA A 231 3.15 1.02 24.82
CA ALA A 231 2.86 2.43 25.06
C ALA A 231 1.89 2.96 23.99
N ASP A 232 0.89 3.72 24.42
CA ASP A 232 -0.15 4.31 23.55
C ASP A 232 -0.90 3.26 22.70
N ALA A 233 -1.10 2.05 23.24
CA ALA A 233 -1.79 0.97 22.51
C ALA A 233 -3.21 1.38 22.08
N THR A 234 -3.92 2.17 22.89
CA THR A 234 -5.26 2.67 22.54
C THR A 234 -5.22 3.57 21.30
N ALA A 235 -4.14 4.35 21.11
CA ALA A 235 -3.98 5.18 19.92
C ALA A 235 -3.49 4.41 18.69
N LYS A 236 -2.82 3.26 18.88
CA LYS A 236 -2.25 2.42 17.82
C LYS A 236 -3.21 1.35 17.29
N LEU A 237 -4.25 1.02 18.05
CA LEU A 237 -5.27 0.03 17.66
C LEU A 237 -6.43 0.71 16.93
N ALA A 238 -6.48 0.56 15.61
CA ALA A 238 -7.59 1.04 14.81
C ALA A 238 -8.86 0.22 15.08
N GLY A 239 -9.93 0.89 15.53
CA GLY A 239 -11.18 0.23 15.90
C GLY A 239 -11.07 -0.56 17.21
N ASP A 240 -10.23 -0.10 18.15
CA ASP A 240 -10.12 -0.68 19.48
C ASP A 240 -11.50 -0.86 20.13
N LYS A 241 -11.77 -2.09 20.56
CA LYS A 241 -13.07 -2.49 21.10
C LYS A 241 -12.98 -2.89 22.57
N ALA A 242 -14.12 -2.96 23.23
CA ALA A 242 -14.33 -3.40 24.59
C ALA A 242 -13.86 -4.85 24.73
N ALA A 243 -13.08 -5.12 25.77
CA ALA A 243 -12.59 -6.46 26.03
C ALA A 243 -13.74 -7.41 26.37
N GLY A 244 -13.87 -8.52 25.64
CA GLY A 244 -14.79 -9.63 25.93
C GLY A 244 -14.09 -10.89 26.42
N THR A 245 -14.87 -11.82 27.00
CA THR A 245 -14.35 -13.12 27.48
C THR A 245 -13.82 -14.01 26.36
N GLU A 246 -14.39 -13.91 25.15
CA GLU A 246 -13.87 -14.59 23.96
C GLU A 246 -12.50 -14.06 23.55
N ASP A 247 -12.30 -12.74 23.61
CA ASP A 247 -11.03 -12.09 23.29
C ASP A 247 -9.96 -12.49 24.30
N ALA A 248 -10.29 -12.46 25.60
CA ALA A 248 -9.42 -12.94 26.66
C ALA A 248 -9.00 -14.41 26.46
N THR A 249 -9.94 -15.27 26.08
CA THR A 249 -9.66 -16.68 25.82
C THR A 249 -8.70 -16.87 24.65
N ARG A 250 -8.91 -16.14 23.54
CA ARG A 250 -8.02 -16.19 22.37
C ARG A 250 -6.60 -15.73 22.73
N VAL A 251 -6.49 -14.63 23.47
CA VAL A 251 -5.20 -14.09 23.91
C VAL A 251 -4.46 -15.04 24.86
N ILE A 252 -5.16 -15.63 25.84
CA ILE A 252 -4.57 -16.63 26.75
C ILE A 252 -4.08 -17.85 25.98
N GLN A 253 -4.86 -18.34 25.01
CA GLN A 253 -4.44 -19.46 24.17
C GLN A 253 -3.16 -19.10 23.43
N ALA A 254 -3.10 -17.94 22.76
CA ALA A 254 -1.90 -17.49 22.06
C ALA A 254 -0.67 -17.37 22.97
N GLU A 255 -0.84 -16.84 24.18
CA GLU A 255 0.22 -16.72 25.20
C GLU A 255 0.71 -18.11 25.66
N THR A 256 -0.23 -19.02 25.95
CA THR A 256 0.06 -20.35 26.51
C THR A 256 0.67 -21.29 25.48
N PHE A 257 0.18 -21.29 24.24
CA PHE A 257 0.71 -22.15 23.17
C PHE A 257 2.14 -21.78 22.78
N ASN A 258 2.52 -20.52 22.95
CA ASN A 258 3.85 -20.03 22.57
C ASN A 258 4.80 -19.87 23.76
N ASP A 259 4.32 -20.08 25.00
CA ASP A 259 5.15 -20.16 26.18
C ASP A 259 5.75 -21.57 26.33
N ALA A 260 7.06 -21.67 26.47
CA ALA A 260 7.76 -22.95 26.59
C ALA A 260 7.35 -23.76 27.85
N LYS A 261 6.71 -23.10 28.82
CA LYS A 261 6.16 -23.73 30.03
C LYS A 261 4.65 -23.92 29.94
N ALA A 262 3.95 -23.38 28.94
CA ALA A 262 2.50 -23.41 28.80
C ALA A 262 1.73 -22.87 30.02
N HIS A 263 2.17 -21.74 30.59
CA HIS A 263 1.44 -21.07 31.67
C HIS A 263 0.93 -19.70 31.24
N ALA A 264 -0.32 -19.39 31.57
CA ALA A 264 -0.82 -18.02 31.55
C ALA A 264 0.01 -17.17 32.52
N ARG A 265 0.54 -16.04 32.06
CA ARG A 265 1.49 -15.26 32.86
C ARG A 265 0.75 -14.27 33.75
N ALA A 266 1.05 -14.31 35.05
CA ALA A 266 0.60 -13.28 35.98
C ALA A 266 1.15 -11.91 35.52
N GLY A 267 0.26 -10.94 35.29
CA GLY A 267 0.61 -9.62 34.76
C GLY A 267 1.02 -9.60 33.28
N GLY A 268 0.77 -10.68 32.53
CA GLY A 268 0.91 -10.74 31.08
C GLY A 268 -0.31 -10.18 30.35
N VAL A 269 -0.22 -10.16 29.02
CA VAL A 269 -1.25 -9.59 28.13
C VAL A 269 -2.58 -10.32 28.29
N GLY A 270 -2.56 -11.66 28.41
CA GLY A 270 -3.76 -12.46 28.63
C GLY A 270 -4.46 -12.14 29.96
N ALA A 271 -3.70 -11.95 31.04
CA ALA A 271 -4.25 -11.60 32.35
C ALA A 271 -4.92 -10.21 32.36
N ALA A 272 -4.32 -9.24 31.68
CA ALA A 272 -4.87 -7.88 31.58
C ALA A 272 -6.20 -7.87 30.80
N VAL A 273 -6.23 -8.50 29.61
CA VAL A 273 -7.46 -8.58 28.80
C VAL A 273 -8.55 -9.35 29.53
N THR A 274 -8.21 -10.41 30.26
CA THR A 274 -9.18 -11.14 31.11
C THR A 274 -9.74 -10.27 32.23
N THR A 275 -8.91 -9.42 32.82
CA THR A 275 -9.35 -8.52 33.90
C THR A 275 -10.28 -7.45 33.36
N ALA A 276 -9.96 -6.86 32.20
CA ALA A 276 -10.83 -5.93 31.49
C ALA A 276 -12.17 -6.58 31.13
N ALA A 277 -12.16 -7.78 30.56
CA ALA A 277 -13.38 -8.52 30.22
C ALA A 277 -14.27 -8.79 31.43
N ARG A 278 -13.70 -9.22 32.57
CA ARG A 278 -14.47 -9.43 33.80
C ARG A 278 -15.08 -8.13 34.33
N LEU A 279 -14.33 -7.03 34.33
CA LEU A 279 -14.85 -5.73 34.78
C LEU A 279 -15.98 -5.24 33.87
N ASN A 280 -15.89 -5.49 32.57
CA ASN A 280 -16.96 -5.16 31.62
C ASN A 280 -18.22 -6.00 31.86
N GLU A 281 -18.08 -7.30 32.18
CA GLU A 281 -19.21 -8.18 32.53
C GLU A 281 -19.87 -7.76 33.85
N ASP A 282 -19.07 -7.45 34.88
CA ASP A 282 -19.57 -7.04 36.21
C ASP A 282 -20.33 -5.71 36.14
N ASN A 283 -19.82 -4.73 35.38
CA ASN A 283 -20.49 -3.44 35.19
C ASN A 283 -21.82 -3.59 34.43
N ASN A 284 -21.89 -4.52 33.47
CA ASN A 284 -23.10 -4.79 32.70
C ASN A 284 -24.22 -5.45 33.54
N LEU A 285 -23.88 -6.07 34.68
CA LEU A 285 -24.84 -6.65 35.63
C LEU A 285 -25.34 -5.65 36.68
N GLY A 286 -24.67 -4.49 36.83
CA GLY A 286 -25.04 -3.44 37.80
C GLY A 286 -26.09 -2.44 37.30
N ASP A 287 -26.28 -2.35 35.98
CA ASP A 287 -27.22 -1.43 35.31
C ASP A 287 -28.55 -2.09 34.86
N ALA A 288 -28.77 -3.37 35.22
CA ALA A 288 -30.00 -4.14 34.94
C ALA A 288 -30.86 -4.34 36.20
#